data_AF-A0A7J6S278-F1
#
_entry.id   AF-A0A7J6S278-F1
#
_cell.length_a   1.000
_cell.length_b   1.000
_cell.length_c   1.000
_cell.angle_alpha   90.00
_cell.angle_beta   90.00
_cell.angle_gamma   90.00
#
_symmetry.space_group_name_H-M   'P 1'
#
loop_
_entity.id
_entity.type
_entity.pdbx_description
1 polymer ?
#
loop_
_entity_poly.entity_id
_entity_poly.type
_entity_poly.pdbx_seq_one_letter_code
_entity_poly.pdbx_strand_id
1 'polypeptide(L)'
;HRQPPSKVGPVPFQLIPGDRLNIALGCAIYLALTGSSEVINNKFLRKNLQAYTSWNWVLIVSRILLRQDQWDPFLLSNSFGVCMAFRTAGARGLTEMMRQKMALRGVKLTKLQFAMMDHWVHTVPVLLMTYLVVRSGRRPLMTNGVVGMMAQMFFAYSQAGTLNVAELYMPHPAKRAWLASLAGQLLAPLLVTAIVDRKWKKAGVIFLIILLPWLSSSLDPNVKRKYYNPLMAHIAKVKEDMQEKERRRNGKNAVALGFSLLGPCSKSSSPRSSESSVTSSDSEGQEDAATAASRRVASVPQGLLRSSIRN
;
A
#
# COMPACT_ATOMS: atom_id res chain seq x y z
N HIS A 1 -8.31 2.95 -51.66
CA HIS A 1 -8.08 1.80 -50.76
C HIS A 1 -9.16 1.75 -49.69
N ARG A 2 -10.15 0.85 -49.83
CA ARG A 2 -11.13 0.56 -48.78
C ARG A 2 -10.44 -0.31 -47.72
N GLN A 3 -10.43 0.14 -46.47
CA GLN A 3 -10.01 -0.71 -45.35
C GLN A 3 -10.96 -1.92 -45.24
N PRO A 4 -10.45 -3.14 -45.00
CA PRO A 4 -11.32 -4.27 -44.74
C PRO A 4 -12.11 -4.03 -43.44
N PRO A 5 -13.34 -4.56 -43.32
CA PRO A 5 -14.12 -4.44 -42.10
C PRO A 5 -13.33 -5.04 -40.94
N SER A 6 -13.13 -4.23 -39.90
CA SER A 6 -12.55 -4.70 -38.64
C SER A 6 -13.36 -5.90 -38.16
N LYS A 7 -12.68 -7.00 -37.86
CA LYS A 7 -13.27 -8.12 -37.13
C LYS A 7 -14.01 -7.55 -35.92
N VAL A 8 -15.34 -7.69 -35.91
CA VAL A 8 -16.18 -7.27 -34.78
C VAL A 8 -15.82 -8.17 -33.61
N GLY A 9 -14.81 -7.75 -32.85
CA GLY A 9 -14.50 -8.36 -31.57
C GLY A 9 -15.66 -8.15 -30.61
N PRO A 10 -15.82 -9.00 -29.59
CA PRO A 10 -16.85 -8.83 -28.57
C PRO A 10 -16.78 -7.43 -27.95
N VAL A 11 -17.95 -6.79 -27.83
CA VAL A 11 -18.10 -5.41 -27.35
C VAL A 11 -17.55 -5.30 -25.92
N PRO A 12 -16.71 -4.30 -25.60
CA PRO A 12 -16.23 -4.09 -24.23
C PRO A 12 -17.41 -3.82 -23.31
N PHE A 13 -17.37 -4.34 -22.08
CA PHE A 13 -18.39 -4.03 -21.09
C PHE A 13 -18.43 -2.51 -20.84
N GLN A 14 -19.59 -1.87 -20.91
CA GLN A 14 -19.75 -0.45 -20.61
C GLN A 14 -20.72 -0.30 -19.46
N LEU A 15 -20.30 0.42 -18.41
CA LEU A 15 -21.19 0.69 -17.27
C LEU A 15 -22.21 1.77 -17.63
N ILE A 16 -21.77 2.84 -18.31
CA ILE A 16 -22.63 3.92 -18.79
C ILE A 16 -22.52 3.98 -20.33
N PRO A 17 -23.63 3.87 -21.07
CA PRO A 17 -23.64 4.08 -22.51
C PRO A 17 -23.07 5.46 -22.88
N GLY A 18 -22.09 5.50 -23.77
CA GLY A 18 -21.46 6.74 -24.22
C GLY A 18 -20.19 7.16 -23.47
N ASP A 19 -19.84 6.49 -22.36
CA ASP A 19 -18.53 6.65 -21.71
C ASP A 19 -17.45 5.91 -22.52
N ARG A 20 -16.86 6.63 -23.48
CA ARG A 20 -15.84 6.09 -24.40
C ARG A 20 -14.60 5.53 -23.69
N LEU A 21 -14.29 6.03 -22.49
CA LEU A 21 -13.15 5.58 -21.71
C LEU A 21 -13.56 4.64 -20.58
N ASN A 22 -14.87 4.45 -20.34
CA ASN A 22 -15.45 3.71 -19.23
C ASN A 22 -14.86 4.13 -17.87
N ILE A 23 -14.62 5.44 -17.69
CA ILE A 23 -14.12 6.05 -16.46
C ILE A 23 -15.06 5.72 -15.30
N ALA A 24 -16.37 5.68 -15.54
CA ALA A 24 -17.38 5.37 -14.53
C ALA A 24 -17.15 3.98 -13.90
N LEU A 25 -16.83 2.97 -14.72
CA LEU A 25 -16.47 1.64 -14.23
C LEU A 25 -15.19 1.69 -13.40
N GLY A 26 -14.18 2.44 -13.85
CA GLY A 26 -12.98 2.71 -13.08
C GLY A 26 -13.35 3.24 -11.69
N CYS A 27 -14.03 4.38 -11.62
CA CYS A 27 -14.48 5.00 -10.38
C CYS A 27 -15.27 4.02 -9.48
N ALA A 28 -16.17 3.21 -10.05
CA ALA A 28 -16.91 2.20 -9.30
C ALA A 28 -15.98 1.15 -8.65
N ILE A 29 -14.96 0.68 -9.38
CA ILE A 29 -13.94 -0.22 -8.81
C ILE A 29 -13.16 0.47 -7.69
N TYR A 30 -12.75 1.73 -7.87
CA TYR A 30 -12.05 2.49 -6.83
C TYR A 30 -12.90 2.65 -5.56
N LEU A 31 -14.18 2.99 -5.72
CA LEU A 31 -15.13 3.11 -4.60
C LEU A 31 -15.35 1.77 -3.90
N ALA A 32 -15.53 0.69 -4.67
CA ALA A 32 -15.68 -0.65 -4.12
C ALA A 32 -14.43 -1.10 -3.34
N LEU A 33 -13.23 -0.84 -3.85
CA LEU A 33 -11.97 -1.15 -3.16
C LEU A 33 -11.83 -0.35 -1.86
N THR A 34 -12.16 0.94 -1.91
CA THR A 34 -12.12 1.83 -0.74
C THR A 34 -13.11 1.35 0.33
N GLY A 35 -14.39 1.17 -0.02
CA GLY A 35 -15.43 0.71 0.90
C GLY A 35 -15.18 -0.69 1.45
N SER A 36 -14.66 -1.61 0.62
CA SER A 36 -14.31 -2.97 1.09
C SER A 36 -13.21 -2.95 2.15
N SER A 37 -12.26 -2.02 2.05
CA SER A 37 -11.18 -1.90 3.04
C SER A 37 -11.69 -1.51 4.43
N GLU A 38 -12.82 -0.80 4.52
CA GLU A 38 -13.43 -0.37 5.79
C GLU A 38 -14.22 -1.49 6.47
N VAL A 39 -14.90 -2.32 5.68
CA VAL A 39 -15.82 -3.37 6.16
C VAL A 39 -15.10 -4.68 6.51
N ILE A 40 -13.95 -4.97 5.89
CA ILE A 40 -13.27 -6.26 6.07
C ILE A 40 -12.60 -6.36 7.43
N ASN A 41 -13.08 -7.26 8.30
CA ASN A 41 -12.51 -7.52 9.64
C ASN A 41 -11.15 -8.26 9.62
N ASN A 42 -10.77 -8.86 8.49
CA ASN A 42 -9.48 -9.51 8.36
C ASN A 42 -8.35 -8.48 8.16
N LYS A 43 -7.46 -8.34 9.16
CA LYS A 43 -6.33 -7.39 9.14
C LYS A 43 -5.38 -7.59 7.95
N PHE A 44 -5.16 -8.82 7.50
CA PHE A 44 -4.29 -9.10 6.36
C PHE A 44 -4.94 -8.66 5.05
N LEU A 45 -6.20 -9.01 4.84
CA LEU A 45 -6.94 -8.64 3.63
C LEU A 45 -7.16 -7.13 3.55
N ARG A 46 -7.50 -6.49 4.68
CA ARG A 46 -7.58 -5.03 4.80
C ARG A 46 -6.27 -4.34 4.40
N LYS A 47 -5.12 -4.82 4.88
CA LYS A 47 -3.81 -4.24 4.53
C LYS A 47 -3.46 -4.41 3.04
N ASN A 48 -3.79 -5.54 2.43
CA ASN A 48 -3.58 -5.75 1.00
C ASN A 48 -4.51 -4.87 0.15
N LEU A 49 -5.77 -4.72 0.57
CA LEU A 49 -6.74 -3.80 -0.03
C LEU A 49 -6.46 -2.33 0.29
N GLN A 50 -5.50 -2.03 1.15
CA GLN A 50 -5.02 -0.67 1.33
C GLN A 50 -3.79 -0.38 0.48
N ALA A 51 -3.15 -1.38 -0.15
CA ALA A 51 -1.95 -1.15 -0.95
C ALA A 51 -2.28 -0.74 -2.39
N TYR A 52 -1.75 0.40 -2.84
CA TYR A 52 -1.94 0.90 -4.21
C TYR A 52 -1.41 -0.06 -5.29
N THR A 53 -0.44 -0.91 -4.95
CA THR A 53 0.10 -1.96 -5.83
C THR A 53 -0.93 -3.05 -6.13
N SER A 54 -1.75 -3.40 -5.13
CA SER A 54 -2.87 -4.32 -5.29
C SER A 54 -3.96 -3.73 -6.19
N TRP A 55 -4.24 -2.43 -6.05
CA TRP A 55 -5.29 -1.78 -6.85
C TRP A 55 -4.86 -1.66 -8.31
N ASN A 56 -3.58 -1.40 -8.58
CA ASN A 56 -3.04 -1.44 -9.94
C ASN A 56 -3.25 -2.82 -10.59
N TRP A 57 -3.00 -3.90 -9.84
CA TRP A 57 -3.30 -5.25 -10.32
C TRP A 57 -4.79 -5.51 -10.53
N VAL A 58 -5.64 -5.08 -9.60
CA VAL A 58 -7.11 -5.20 -9.75
C VAL A 58 -7.58 -4.52 -11.03
N LEU A 59 -7.06 -3.32 -11.35
CA LEU A 59 -7.42 -2.61 -12.57
C LEU A 59 -6.90 -3.31 -13.83
N ILE A 60 -5.68 -3.86 -13.81
CA ILE A 60 -5.13 -4.65 -14.92
C ILE A 60 -5.96 -5.92 -15.15
N VAL A 61 -6.30 -6.65 -14.08
CA VAL A 61 -7.14 -7.86 -14.16
C VAL A 61 -8.54 -7.49 -14.66
N SER A 62 -9.13 -6.42 -14.15
CA SER A 62 -10.44 -5.92 -14.61
C SER A 62 -10.40 -5.54 -16.08
N ARG A 63 -9.32 -4.89 -16.53
CA ARG A 63 -9.09 -4.61 -17.95
C ARG A 63 -9.06 -5.86 -18.80
N ILE A 64 -8.47 -6.96 -18.32
CA ILE A 64 -8.39 -8.21 -19.07
C ILE A 64 -9.77 -8.88 -19.10
N LEU A 65 -10.40 -9.05 -17.94
CA LEU A 65 -11.69 -9.75 -17.79
C LEU A 65 -12.82 -9.02 -18.52
N LEU A 66 -12.86 -7.69 -18.40
CA LEU A 66 -13.91 -6.84 -18.98
C LEU A 66 -13.53 -6.26 -20.35
N ARG A 67 -12.37 -6.65 -20.89
CA ARG A 67 -11.86 -6.24 -22.22
C ARG A 67 -11.76 -4.72 -22.40
N GLN A 68 -11.33 -4.02 -21.35
CA GLN A 68 -11.21 -2.56 -21.34
C GLN A 68 -9.90 -2.11 -21.99
N ASP A 69 -9.66 -2.46 -23.25
CA ASP A 69 -8.42 -2.12 -23.96
C ASP A 69 -8.15 -0.61 -23.94
N GLN A 70 -9.20 0.23 -23.91
CA GLN A 70 -9.08 1.67 -23.84
C GLN A 70 -8.40 2.18 -22.55
N TRP A 71 -8.30 1.35 -21.50
CA TRP A 71 -7.57 1.67 -20.28
C TRP A 71 -6.06 1.51 -20.41
N ASP A 72 -5.57 0.83 -21.45
CA ASP A 72 -4.14 0.50 -21.58
C ASP A 72 -3.19 1.68 -21.41
N PRO A 73 -3.43 2.85 -22.06
CA PRO A 73 -2.56 4.01 -21.90
C PRO A 73 -2.54 4.60 -20.48
N PHE A 74 -3.68 4.58 -19.79
CA PHE A 74 -3.81 5.02 -18.40
C PHE A 74 -3.10 4.04 -17.45
N LEU A 75 -3.37 2.74 -17.58
CA LEU A 75 -2.78 1.69 -16.75
C LEU A 75 -1.27 1.58 -16.93
N LEU A 76 -0.78 1.82 -18.16
CA LEU A 76 0.64 1.99 -18.44
C LEU A 76 1.24 3.11 -17.59
N SER A 77 0.63 4.29 -17.64
CA SER A 77 1.12 5.48 -16.94
C SER A 77 1.12 5.28 -15.42
N ASN A 78 0.01 4.77 -14.87
CA ASN A 78 -0.11 4.44 -13.44
C ASN A 78 0.93 3.39 -13.01
N SER A 79 1.11 2.32 -13.80
CA SER A 79 2.11 1.28 -13.51
C SER A 79 3.53 1.83 -13.49
N PHE A 80 3.88 2.72 -14.41
CA PHE A 80 5.19 3.39 -14.42
C PHE A 80 5.38 4.26 -13.18
N GLY A 81 4.36 5.05 -12.81
CA GLY A 81 4.38 5.86 -11.59
C GLY A 81 4.65 5.05 -10.33
N VAL A 82 3.87 3.98 -10.16
CA VAL A 82 3.98 3.03 -9.04
C VAL A 82 5.36 2.39 -8.99
N CYS A 83 5.84 1.83 -10.12
CA CYS A 83 7.13 1.18 -10.19
C CYS A 83 8.27 2.15 -9.84
N MET A 84 8.31 3.31 -10.48
CA MET A 84 9.39 4.28 -10.29
C MET A 84 9.40 4.85 -8.88
N ALA A 85 8.24 5.14 -8.30
CA ALA A 85 8.12 5.58 -6.92
C ALA A 85 8.68 4.52 -5.96
N PHE A 86 8.27 3.27 -6.13
CA PHE A 86 8.70 2.18 -5.27
C PHE A 86 10.20 1.90 -5.39
N ARG A 87 10.73 1.79 -6.61
CA ARG A 87 12.17 1.57 -6.83
C ARG A 87 13.01 2.70 -6.22
N THR A 88 12.53 3.94 -6.31
CA THR A 88 13.20 5.11 -5.73
C THR A 88 13.13 5.10 -4.20
N ALA A 89 11.97 4.76 -3.63
CA ALA A 89 11.80 4.62 -2.18
C ALA A 89 12.62 3.46 -1.60
N GLY A 90 12.78 2.37 -2.35
CA GLY A 90 13.51 1.16 -1.97
C GLY A 90 15.01 1.17 -2.25
N ALA A 91 15.55 2.25 -2.83
CA ALA A 91 16.95 2.38 -3.20
C ALA A 91 17.92 2.21 -2.01
N ARG A 92 19.21 1.95 -2.27
CA ARG A 92 20.27 1.83 -1.24
C ARG A 92 19.98 0.80 -0.13
N GLY A 93 19.25 -0.27 -0.43
CA GLY A 93 18.98 -1.36 0.51
C GLY A 93 17.77 -1.13 1.43
N LEU A 94 17.01 -0.05 1.25
CA LEU A 94 15.77 0.18 1.98
C LEU A 94 14.72 -0.92 1.70
N THR A 95 14.79 -1.55 0.52
CA THR A 95 13.98 -2.73 0.14
C THR A 95 14.21 -3.93 1.08
N GLU A 96 15.46 -4.21 1.46
CA GLU A 96 15.78 -5.30 2.40
C GLU A 96 15.25 -5.01 3.82
N MET A 97 15.20 -3.75 4.21
CA MET A 97 14.58 -3.37 5.49
C MET A 97 13.07 -3.63 5.49
N MET A 98 12.40 -3.44 4.34
CA MET A 98 10.98 -3.75 4.22
C MET A 98 10.72 -5.24 4.44
N ARG A 99 11.57 -6.11 3.88
CA ARG A 99 11.54 -7.55 4.16
C ARG A 99 11.70 -7.86 5.65
N GLN A 100 12.65 -7.20 6.33
CA GLN A 100 12.86 -7.39 7.77
C GLN A 100 11.67 -6.89 8.61
N LYS A 101 11.06 -5.75 8.25
CA LYS A 101 9.84 -5.24 8.90
C LYS A 101 8.66 -6.19 8.71
N MET A 102 8.53 -6.84 7.55
CA MET A 102 7.52 -7.88 7.31
C MET A 102 7.76 -9.12 8.16
N ALA A 103 9.02 -9.53 8.35
CA ALA A 103 9.37 -10.65 9.22
C ALA A 103 8.97 -10.40 10.68
N LEU A 104 9.11 -9.17 11.19
CA LEU A 104 8.62 -8.78 12.52
C LEU A 104 7.09 -8.87 12.67
N ARG A 105 6.36 -8.85 11.55
CA ARG A 105 4.90 -8.98 11.51
C ARG A 105 4.43 -10.42 11.28
N GLY A 106 5.33 -11.38 11.38
CA GLY A 106 5.03 -12.80 11.17
C GLY A 106 5.13 -13.27 9.72
N VAL A 107 5.47 -12.39 8.77
CA VAL A 107 5.63 -12.77 7.35
C VAL A 107 7.12 -12.97 7.04
N LYS A 108 7.59 -14.21 7.17
CA LYS A 108 8.98 -14.58 6.92
C LYS A 108 9.16 -14.98 5.45
N LEU A 109 9.72 -14.05 4.66
CA LEU A 109 10.09 -14.31 3.26
C LEU A 109 11.61 -14.41 3.12
N THR A 110 12.07 -15.38 2.32
CA THR A 110 13.46 -15.40 1.87
C THR A 110 13.76 -14.18 1.01
N LYS A 111 15.05 -13.81 0.86
CA LYS A 111 15.45 -12.69 0.00
C LYS A 111 14.94 -12.88 -1.44
N LEU A 112 15.03 -14.10 -1.95
CA LEU A 112 14.57 -14.45 -3.29
C LEU A 112 13.05 -14.32 -3.42
N GLN A 113 12.27 -14.89 -2.48
CA GLN A 113 10.81 -14.78 -2.49
C GLN A 113 10.36 -13.32 -2.46
N PHE A 114 11.00 -12.52 -1.60
CA PHE A 114 10.69 -11.11 -1.51
C PHE A 114 11.02 -10.34 -2.79
N ALA A 115 12.17 -10.62 -3.41
CA ALA A 115 12.54 -10.03 -4.70
C ALA A 115 11.58 -10.43 -5.83
N MET A 116 11.17 -11.71 -5.90
CA MET A 116 10.19 -12.17 -6.88
C MET A 116 8.84 -11.47 -6.70
N MET A 117 8.33 -11.40 -5.46
CA MET A 117 7.07 -10.70 -5.16
C MET A 117 7.17 -9.22 -5.51
N ASP A 118 8.28 -8.58 -5.18
CA ASP A 118 8.54 -7.18 -5.52
C ASP A 118 8.52 -6.93 -7.04
N HIS A 119 9.19 -7.79 -7.82
CA HIS A 119 9.11 -7.71 -9.28
C HIS A 119 7.69 -7.97 -9.80
N TRP A 120 6.97 -8.92 -9.21
CA TRP A 120 5.59 -9.23 -9.58
C TRP A 120 4.65 -8.05 -9.35
N VAL A 121 4.79 -7.33 -8.24
CA VAL A 121 3.86 -6.22 -7.92
C VAL A 121 4.26 -4.88 -8.53
N HIS A 122 5.54 -4.66 -8.87
CA HIS A 122 6.01 -3.37 -9.38
C HIS A 122 6.51 -3.39 -10.83
N THR A 123 7.25 -4.43 -11.23
CA THR A 123 7.91 -4.47 -12.55
C THR A 123 7.05 -5.13 -13.62
N VAL A 124 6.42 -6.26 -13.30
CA VAL A 124 5.58 -7.00 -14.25
C VAL A 124 4.43 -6.15 -14.81
N PRO A 125 3.69 -5.35 -14.01
CA PRO A 125 2.67 -4.45 -14.54
C PRO A 125 3.18 -3.51 -15.63
N VAL A 126 4.36 -2.90 -15.42
CA VAL A 126 4.97 -1.99 -16.39
C VAL A 126 5.30 -2.72 -17.69
N LEU A 127 5.94 -3.89 -17.60
CA LEU A 127 6.31 -4.69 -18.78
C LEU A 127 5.08 -5.15 -19.55
N LEU A 128 4.08 -5.67 -18.84
CA LEU A 128 2.83 -6.13 -19.43
C LEU A 128 2.11 -5.00 -20.16
N MET A 129 1.89 -3.86 -19.49
CA MET A 129 1.18 -2.74 -20.11
C MET A 129 1.98 -2.13 -21.26
N THR A 130 3.31 -2.04 -21.14
CA THR A 130 4.17 -1.58 -22.24
C THR A 130 4.03 -2.50 -23.45
N TYR A 131 4.10 -3.83 -23.23
CA TYR A 131 3.92 -4.81 -24.29
C TYR A 131 2.56 -4.69 -24.97
N LEU A 132 1.46 -4.60 -24.20
CA LEU A 132 0.10 -4.47 -24.75
C LEU A 132 -0.05 -3.20 -25.59
N VAL A 133 0.42 -2.05 -25.07
CA VAL A 133 0.33 -0.77 -25.80
C VAL A 133 1.19 -0.80 -27.05
N VAL A 134 2.45 -1.24 -26.97
CA VAL A 134 3.36 -1.31 -28.13
C VAL A 134 2.82 -2.26 -29.20
N ARG A 135 2.34 -3.46 -28.81
CA ARG A 135 1.76 -4.44 -29.73
C ARG A 135 0.53 -3.89 -30.44
N SER A 136 -0.28 -3.09 -29.75
CA SER A 136 -1.46 -2.46 -30.35
C SER A 136 -1.13 -1.31 -31.32
N GLY A 137 0.12 -0.84 -31.35
CA GLY A 137 0.52 0.32 -32.15
C GLY A 137 -0.13 1.64 -31.72
N ARG A 138 -0.77 1.67 -30.54
CA ARG A 138 -1.40 2.88 -30.02
C ARG A 138 -0.34 3.87 -29.56
N ARG A 139 -0.66 5.16 -29.71
CA ARG A 139 0.18 6.28 -29.25
C ARG A 139 -0.49 6.93 -28.04
N PRO A 140 -0.06 6.62 -26.81
CA PRO A 140 -0.60 7.23 -25.61
C PRO A 140 -0.45 8.76 -25.62
N LEU A 141 -1.52 9.46 -25.29
CA LEU A 141 -1.49 10.90 -25.03
C LEU A 141 -1.03 11.19 -23.61
N MET A 142 -0.42 12.35 -23.39
CA MET A 142 -0.02 12.87 -22.07
C MET A 142 -1.17 12.95 -21.07
N THR A 143 -2.40 13.16 -21.55
CA THR A 143 -3.61 13.20 -20.71
C THR A 143 -3.81 11.92 -19.92
N ASN A 144 -3.38 10.77 -20.44
CA ASN A 144 -3.41 9.49 -19.71
C ASN A 144 -2.51 9.50 -18.47
N GLY A 145 -1.38 10.21 -18.53
CA GLY A 145 -0.48 10.42 -17.39
C GLY A 145 -1.13 11.27 -16.31
N VAL A 146 -1.89 12.30 -16.69
CA VAL A 146 -2.65 13.15 -15.76
C VAL A 146 -3.74 12.36 -15.05
N VAL A 147 -4.50 11.53 -15.78
CA VAL A 147 -5.52 10.65 -15.17
C VAL A 147 -4.87 9.65 -14.21
N GLY A 148 -3.70 9.10 -14.58
CA GLY A 148 -2.85 8.31 -13.70
C GLY A 148 -2.56 9.04 -12.39
N MET A 149 -2.12 10.30 -12.49
CA MET A 149 -1.76 11.10 -11.32
C MET A 149 -2.96 11.35 -10.40
N MET A 150 -4.14 11.64 -10.96
CA MET A 150 -5.36 11.83 -10.17
C MET A 150 -5.72 10.56 -9.40
N ALA A 151 -5.64 9.41 -10.06
CA ALA A 151 -5.80 8.11 -9.41
C ALA A 151 -4.77 7.91 -8.29
N GLN A 152 -3.50 8.24 -8.52
CA GLN A 152 -2.45 8.10 -7.51
C GLN A 152 -2.64 9.05 -6.31
N MET A 153 -3.11 10.28 -6.54
CA MET A 153 -3.45 11.22 -5.47
C MET A 153 -4.66 10.75 -4.66
N PHE A 154 -5.68 10.21 -5.33
CA PHE A 154 -6.83 9.60 -4.66
C PHE A 154 -6.40 8.42 -3.77
N PHE A 155 -5.48 7.57 -4.24
CA PHE A 155 -4.89 6.51 -3.42
C PHE A 155 -4.15 7.06 -2.20
N ALA A 156 -3.28 8.06 -2.40
CA ALA A 156 -2.48 8.62 -1.33
C ALA A 156 -3.37 9.24 -0.24
N TYR A 157 -4.46 9.91 -0.64
CA TYR A 157 -5.41 10.54 0.28
C TYR A 157 -6.27 9.50 1.02
N SER A 158 -6.83 8.52 0.32
CA SER A 158 -7.64 7.45 0.93
C SER A 158 -6.84 6.60 1.92
N GLN A 159 -5.55 6.38 1.65
CA GLN A 159 -4.64 5.76 2.62
C GLN A 159 -4.38 6.67 3.83
N ALA A 160 -4.10 7.96 3.63
CA ALA A 160 -3.78 8.88 4.72
C ALA A 160 -4.95 9.09 5.70
N GLY A 161 -6.20 9.04 5.23
CA GLY A 161 -7.40 9.19 6.06
C GLY A 161 -7.74 7.98 6.94
N THR A 162 -7.30 6.78 6.56
CA THR A 162 -7.72 5.52 7.21
C THR A 162 -6.59 4.76 7.90
N LEU A 163 -5.32 5.11 7.62
CA LEU A 163 -4.17 4.42 8.19
C LEU A 163 -3.53 5.16 9.35
N ASN A 164 -3.13 4.38 10.35
CA ASN A 164 -2.08 4.77 11.28
C ASN A 164 -0.76 4.87 10.47
N VAL A 165 -0.47 6.07 9.94
CA VAL A 165 0.62 6.34 8.98
C VAL A 165 1.96 5.82 9.50
N ALA A 166 2.20 5.88 10.81
CA ALA A 166 3.39 5.36 11.46
C ALA A 166 3.55 3.82 11.31
N GLU A 167 2.46 3.08 11.21
CA GLU A 167 2.49 1.62 11.09
C GLU A 167 2.86 1.21 9.66
N LEU A 168 2.23 1.78 8.64
CA LEU A 168 2.44 1.35 7.25
C LEU A 168 3.66 2.00 6.60
N TYR A 169 3.91 3.28 6.88
CA TYR A 169 4.93 4.04 6.19
C TYR A 169 6.34 3.61 6.64
N MET A 170 7.23 3.43 5.67
CA MET A 170 8.65 3.24 5.93
C MET A 170 9.39 4.55 5.69
N PRO A 171 10.37 4.93 6.52
CA PRO A 171 11.19 6.10 6.23
C PRO A 171 11.93 5.87 4.91
N HIS A 172 11.67 6.74 3.95
CA HIS A 172 12.24 6.69 2.61
C HIS A 172 12.34 8.12 2.05
N PRO A 173 13.11 8.36 0.96
CA PRO A 173 13.23 9.69 0.37
C PRO A 173 11.94 10.11 -0.36
N ALA A 174 10.92 10.49 0.41
CA ALA A 174 9.56 10.75 -0.08
C ALA A 174 9.49 11.77 -1.22
N LYS A 175 10.24 12.88 -1.12
CA LYS A 175 10.31 13.90 -2.19
C LYS A 175 10.81 13.31 -3.51
N ARG A 176 11.83 12.45 -3.46
CA ARG A 176 12.40 11.80 -4.66
C ARG A 176 11.47 10.72 -5.20
N ALA A 177 10.79 9.98 -4.32
CA ALA A 177 9.80 8.98 -4.71
C ALA A 177 8.58 9.62 -5.40
N TRP A 178 8.08 10.75 -4.89
CA TRP A 178 7.03 11.53 -5.55
C TRP A 178 7.49 12.09 -6.90
N LEU A 179 8.71 12.61 -6.98
CA LEU A 179 9.26 13.07 -8.27
C LEU A 179 9.39 11.92 -9.28
N ALA A 180 9.81 10.73 -8.85
CA ALA A 180 9.83 9.52 -9.66
C ALA A 180 8.43 9.10 -10.13
N SER A 181 7.43 9.16 -9.24
CA SER A 181 6.02 8.91 -9.60
C SER A 181 5.56 9.89 -10.70
N LEU A 182 5.79 11.19 -10.52
CA LEU A 182 5.40 12.23 -11.48
C LEU A 182 6.09 12.03 -12.83
N ALA A 183 7.41 11.84 -12.83
CA ALA A 183 8.17 11.59 -14.04
C ALA A 183 7.71 10.31 -14.75
N GLY A 184 7.50 9.23 -13.99
CA GLY A 184 7.00 7.97 -14.53
C GLY A 184 5.63 8.11 -15.19
N GLN A 185 4.66 8.75 -14.53
CA GLN A 185 3.30 8.88 -15.05
C GLN A 185 3.21 9.81 -16.26
N LEU A 186 3.88 10.96 -16.20
CA LEU A 186 3.81 11.96 -17.26
C LEU A 186 4.65 11.56 -18.48
N LEU A 187 5.82 10.94 -18.29
CA LEU A 187 6.72 10.66 -19.41
C LEU A 187 6.54 9.25 -20.00
N ALA A 188 5.89 8.31 -19.31
CA ALA A 188 5.60 6.99 -19.87
C ALA A 188 4.82 7.03 -21.20
N PRO A 189 3.79 7.87 -21.37
CA PRO A 189 3.12 8.04 -22.67
C PRO A 189 4.08 8.42 -23.81
N LEU A 190 5.00 9.35 -23.55
CA LEU A 190 5.99 9.81 -24.53
C LEU A 190 7.03 8.74 -24.83
N LEU A 191 7.47 8.00 -23.80
CA LEU A 191 8.40 6.89 -23.93
C LEU A 191 7.82 5.83 -24.87
N VAL A 192 6.60 5.37 -24.59
CA VAL A 192 5.97 4.30 -25.37
C VAL A 192 5.61 4.78 -26.77
N THR A 193 5.16 6.03 -26.94
CA THR A 193 4.96 6.62 -28.28
C THR A 193 6.26 6.63 -29.08
N ALA A 194 7.39 7.01 -28.46
CA ALA A 194 8.68 6.99 -29.13
C ALA A 194 9.14 5.56 -29.50
N ILE A 195 8.82 4.56 -28.69
CA ILE A 195 9.08 3.13 -28.99
C ILE A 195 8.24 2.67 -30.19
N VAL A 196 6.93 2.97 -30.18
CA VAL A 196 6.01 2.65 -31.29
C VAL A 196 6.46 3.29 -32.60
N ASP A 197 6.88 4.55 -32.54
CA ASP A 197 7.41 5.29 -33.69
C ASP A 197 8.86 4.91 -34.06
N ARG A 198 9.47 3.92 -33.38
CA ARG A 198 10.85 3.46 -33.56
C ARG A 198 11.91 4.56 -33.42
N LYS A 199 11.61 5.62 -32.67
CA LYS A 199 12.51 6.73 -32.34
C LYS A 199 13.37 6.37 -31.12
N TRP A 200 14.23 5.37 -31.25
CA TRP A 200 15.00 4.77 -30.15
C TRP A 200 15.86 5.77 -29.37
N LYS A 201 16.49 6.74 -30.05
CA LYS A 201 17.27 7.81 -29.39
C LYS A 201 16.39 8.63 -28.44
N LYS A 202 15.22 9.05 -28.90
CA LYS A 202 14.25 9.80 -28.09
C LYS A 202 13.73 8.95 -26.93
N ALA A 203 13.40 7.68 -27.18
CA ALA A 203 12.98 6.74 -26.14
C ALA A 203 14.06 6.58 -25.06
N GLY A 204 15.33 6.43 -25.45
CA GLY A 204 16.47 6.33 -24.52
C GLY A 204 16.61 7.57 -23.64
N VAL A 205 16.53 8.77 -24.21
CA VAL A 205 16.59 10.03 -23.44
C VAL A 205 15.43 10.13 -22.44
N ILE A 206 14.20 9.85 -22.87
CA ILE A 206 13.02 9.88 -21.97
C ILE A 206 13.18 8.86 -20.84
N PHE A 207 13.63 7.65 -21.16
CA PHE A 207 13.86 6.60 -20.18
C PHE A 207 14.91 7.01 -19.14
N LEU A 208 16.01 7.65 -19.56
CA LEU A 208 17.01 8.19 -18.65
C LEU A 208 16.41 9.26 -17.73
N ILE A 209 15.59 10.17 -18.26
CA ILE A 209 14.91 11.20 -17.45
C ILE A 209 14.00 10.56 -16.40
N ILE A 210 13.22 9.55 -16.77
CA ILE A 210 12.38 8.79 -15.83
C ILE A 210 13.24 8.16 -14.73
N LEU A 211 14.42 7.63 -15.07
CA LEU A 211 15.34 6.99 -14.13
C LEU A 211 16.09 7.97 -13.20
N LEU A 212 16.18 9.26 -13.53
CA LEU A 212 16.99 10.24 -12.77
C LEU A 212 16.69 10.24 -11.26
N PRO A 213 15.44 10.25 -10.78
CA PRO A 213 15.17 10.28 -9.33
C PRO A 213 15.62 8.99 -8.63
N TRP A 214 15.51 7.85 -9.32
CA TRP A 214 16.02 6.57 -8.82
C TRP A 214 17.55 6.56 -8.78
N LEU A 215 18.23 7.03 -9.83
CA LEU A 215 19.68 7.14 -9.88
C LEU A 215 20.19 8.10 -8.78
N SER A 216 19.56 9.26 -8.63
CA SER A 216 19.87 10.22 -7.56
C SER A 216 19.73 9.58 -6.16
N SER A 217 18.69 8.78 -5.93
CA SER A 217 18.51 8.08 -4.65
C SER A 217 19.48 6.91 -4.46
N SER A 218 19.82 6.22 -5.54
CA SER A 218 20.71 5.06 -5.53
C SER A 218 22.18 5.44 -5.41
N LEU A 219 22.56 6.63 -5.86
CA LEU A 219 23.93 7.14 -5.81
C LEU A 219 24.20 8.01 -4.59
N ASP A 220 23.18 8.54 -3.92
CA ASP A 220 23.36 9.38 -2.73
C ASP A 220 23.65 8.56 -1.46
N PRO A 221 24.86 8.69 -0.85
CA PRO A 221 25.20 7.98 0.39
C PRO A 221 24.40 8.49 1.61
N ASN A 222 23.91 9.72 1.58
CA ASN A 222 23.14 10.32 2.68
C ASN A 222 21.76 9.68 2.83
N VAL A 223 21.20 9.10 1.76
CA VAL A 223 19.93 8.35 1.82
C VAL A 223 20.06 7.17 2.79
N LYS A 224 21.15 6.41 2.69
CA LYS A 224 21.40 5.32 3.63
C LYS A 224 21.55 5.88 5.05
N ARG A 225 22.40 6.89 5.25
CA ARG A 225 22.66 7.45 6.60
C ARG A 225 21.40 7.98 7.28
N LYS A 226 20.54 8.68 6.53
CA LYS A 226 19.34 9.35 7.04
C LYS A 226 18.17 8.41 7.30
N TYR A 227 17.98 7.37 6.50
CA TYR A 227 16.79 6.51 6.58
C TYR A 227 17.08 5.08 7.06
N TYR A 228 18.28 4.54 6.80
CA TYR A 228 18.65 3.18 7.20
C TYR A 228 18.97 3.10 8.70
N ASN A 229 19.84 3.97 9.21
CA ASN A 229 20.31 3.88 10.59
C ASN A 229 19.20 4.06 11.64
N PRO A 230 18.31 5.08 11.53
CA PRO A 230 17.23 5.26 12.51
C PRO A 230 16.21 4.12 12.48
N LEU A 231 15.97 3.53 11.31
CA LEU A 231 15.03 2.43 11.22
C LEU A 231 15.62 1.11 11.75
N MET A 232 16.91 0.84 11.52
CA MET A 232 17.56 -0.32 12.11
C MET A 232 17.55 -0.25 13.64
N ALA A 233 17.75 0.94 14.21
CA ALA A 233 17.59 1.16 15.64
C ALA A 233 16.15 0.87 16.11
N HIS A 234 15.13 1.30 15.35
CA HIS A 234 13.74 0.97 15.65
C HIS A 234 13.44 -0.54 15.55
N ILE A 235 13.94 -1.23 14.51
CA ILE A 235 13.79 -2.67 14.34
C ILE A 235 14.48 -3.43 15.48
N ALA A 236 15.66 -2.99 15.92
CA ALA A 236 16.37 -3.56 17.06
C ALA A 236 15.55 -3.41 18.35
N LYS A 237 15.06 -2.19 18.63
CA LYS A 237 14.20 -1.92 19.79
C LYS A 237 12.94 -2.78 19.80
N VAL A 238 12.25 -2.91 18.66
CA VAL A 238 11.04 -3.75 18.56
C VAL A 238 11.36 -5.23 18.81
N LYS A 239 12.53 -5.72 18.39
CA LYS A 239 12.97 -7.09 18.68
C LYS A 239 13.23 -7.29 20.17
N GLU A 240 13.91 -6.35 20.81
CA GLU A 240 14.15 -6.37 22.26
C GLU A 240 12.83 -6.37 23.05
N ASP A 241 11.90 -5.48 22.71
CA ASP A 241 10.58 -5.40 23.35
C ASP A 241 9.78 -6.72 23.18
N MET A 242 9.86 -7.36 22.02
CA MET A 242 9.20 -8.66 21.79
C MET A 242 9.85 -9.78 22.61
N GLN A 243 11.18 -9.84 22.67
CA GLN A 243 11.91 -10.81 23.49
C GLN A 243 11.62 -10.61 24.98
N GLU A 244 11.52 -9.36 25.45
CA GLU A 244 11.18 -9.06 26.83
C GLU A 244 9.74 -9.48 27.15
N LYS A 245 8.78 -9.22 26.26
CA LYS A 245 7.40 -9.71 26.42
C LYS A 245 7.32 -11.24 26.47
N GLU A 246 8.10 -11.92 25.63
CA GLU A 246 8.17 -13.38 25.62
C GLU A 246 8.79 -13.93 26.91
N ARG A 247 9.87 -13.30 27.42
CA ARG A 247 10.44 -13.62 28.74
C ARG A 247 9.45 -13.43 29.87
N ARG A 248 8.71 -12.31 29.89
CA ARG A 248 7.66 -12.05 30.90
C ARG A 248 6.53 -13.07 30.84
N ARG A 249 6.14 -13.50 29.62
CA ARG A 249 5.11 -14.54 29.43
C ARG A 249 5.61 -15.91 29.92
N ASN A 250 6.84 -16.27 29.58
CA ASN A 250 7.46 -17.51 30.05
C ASN A 250 7.65 -17.52 31.57
N GLY A 251 8.03 -16.39 32.17
CA GLY A 251 8.09 -16.23 33.62
C GLY A 251 6.71 -16.39 34.29
N LYS A 252 5.65 -15.78 33.74
CA LYS A 252 4.28 -15.98 34.24
C LYS A 252 3.81 -17.43 34.11
N ASN A 253 4.14 -18.10 33.00
CA ASN A 253 3.82 -19.52 32.81
C ASN A 253 4.60 -20.42 33.76
N ALA A 254 5.88 -20.12 34.03
CA ALA A 254 6.69 -20.84 34.99
C ALA A 254 6.18 -20.67 36.43
N VAL A 255 5.73 -19.46 36.80
CA VAL A 255 5.06 -19.20 38.09
C VAL A 255 3.73 -19.95 38.17
N ALA A 256 2.91 -19.96 37.11
CA ALA A 256 1.66 -20.71 37.07
C ALA A 256 1.87 -22.24 37.16
N LEU A 257 2.92 -22.77 36.54
CA LEU A 257 3.33 -24.17 36.66
C LEU A 257 3.91 -24.48 38.05
N GLY A 258 4.66 -23.55 38.65
CA GLY A 258 5.13 -23.64 40.04
C GLY A 258 3.99 -23.66 41.05
N PHE A 259 2.94 -22.86 40.84
CA PHE A 259 1.70 -22.90 41.61
C PHE A 259 0.88 -24.17 41.38
N SER A 260 0.98 -24.79 40.19
CA SER A 260 0.31 -26.07 39.90
C SER A 260 1.05 -27.28 40.48
N LEU A 261 2.37 -27.19 40.66
CA LEU A 261 3.19 -28.19 41.37
C LEU A 261 3.12 -28.04 42.90
N LEU A 262 2.80 -26.85 43.39
CA LEU A 262 2.44 -26.59 44.79
C LEU A 262 0.92 -26.69 45.00
N GLY A 263 0.31 -27.73 44.42
CA GLY A 263 -1.07 -28.11 44.69
C GLY A 263 -1.31 -28.35 46.19
N PRO A 264 -2.53 -28.08 46.68
CA PRO A 264 -2.80 -27.74 48.07
C PRO A 264 -2.52 -28.92 49.00
N CYS A 265 -1.74 -28.64 50.06
CA CYS A 265 -1.73 -29.48 51.26
C CYS A 265 -3.17 -29.67 51.74
N SER A 266 -3.52 -30.94 51.95
CA SER A 266 -4.75 -31.47 52.51
C SER A 266 -5.51 -30.53 53.46
N LYS A 267 -6.77 -30.22 53.13
CA LYS A 267 -7.78 -29.88 54.14
C LYS A 267 -8.81 -31.00 54.20
N SER A 268 -8.73 -31.75 55.30
CA SER A 268 -9.77 -32.62 55.81
C SER A 268 -11.02 -31.82 56.21
N SER A 269 -12.19 -32.39 55.87
CA SER A 269 -13.48 -32.32 56.58
C SER A 269 -14.13 -30.97 56.94
N SER A 270 -15.29 -30.74 56.29
CA SER A 270 -16.48 -29.92 56.63
C SER A 270 -16.93 -29.99 58.13
N PRO A 271 -17.82 -29.09 58.66
CA PRO A 271 -19.03 -28.59 57.99
C PRO A 271 -19.55 -27.15 58.28
N ARG A 272 -20.31 -26.66 57.29
CA ARG A 272 -21.63 -25.97 57.34
C ARG A 272 -21.93 -25.10 58.58
N SER A 273 -21.99 -23.79 58.36
CA SER A 273 -22.91 -22.88 59.07
C SER A 273 -23.35 -21.74 58.14
N SER A 274 -24.66 -21.53 58.13
CA SER A 274 -25.47 -20.55 57.40
C SER A 274 -25.48 -19.17 58.05
N GLU A 275 -25.57 -18.11 57.23
CA GLU A 275 -26.25 -16.79 57.42
C GLU A 275 -25.63 -15.77 56.43
N SER A 276 -26.29 -15.46 55.31
CA SER A 276 -27.31 -14.40 55.06
C SER A 276 -26.74 -13.03 54.63
N SER A 277 -27.12 -12.66 53.40
CA SER A 277 -27.43 -11.31 52.85
C SER A 277 -26.41 -10.15 52.96
N VAL A 278 -25.94 -9.63 51.81
CA VAL A 278 -26.13 -8.21 51.38
C VAL A 278 -26.05 -8.15 49.83
N THR A 279 -27.03 -7.48 49.25
CA THR A 279 -27.24 -7.08 47.86
C THR A 279 -26.39 -5.88 47.43
N SER A 280 -25.96 -5.81 46.15
CA SER A 280 -25.94 -4.55 45.38
C SER A 280 -25.88 -4.84 43.88
N SER A 281 -27.03 -4.62 43.24
CA SER A 281 -27.19 -4.34 41.82
C SER A 281 -26.33 -3.12 41.44
N ASP A 282 -25.77 -3.11 40.23
CA ASP A 282 -25.74 -1.90 39.40
C ASP A 282 -25.49 -2.28 37.94
N SER A 283 -26.56 -2.08 37.17
CA SER A 283 -26.64 -2.13 35.73
C SER A 283 -26.91 -0.70 35.26
N GLU A 284 -25.95 -0.08 34.58
CA GLU A 284 -26.04 1.12 33.72
C GLU A 284 -24.60 1.39 33.21
N GLY A 285 -24.29 1.80 31.98
CA GLY A 285 -25.09 2.17 30.83
C GLY A 285 -24.29 1.88 29.56
N GLN A 286 -25.02 1.45 28.55
CA GLN A 286 -24.57 1.12 27.21
C GLN A 286 -24.32 2.44 26.46
N GLU A 287 -23.09 2.96 26.46
CA GLU A 287 -22.75 4.12 25.63
C GLU A 287 -22.57 3.69 24.17
N ASP A 288 -23.51 4.12 23.34
CA ASP A 288 -23.55 3.93 21.90
C ASP A 288 -22.27 4.41 21.21
N ALA A 289 -21.64 3.49 20.47
CA ALA A 289 -20.43 3.71 19.68
C ALA A 289 -20.57 4.79 18.59
N ALA A 290 -21.78 5.27 18.31
CA ALA A 290 -22.04 6.37 17.37
C ALA A 290 -21.67 7.75 17.95
N THR A 291 -21.77 7.95 19.26
CA THR A 291 -21.56 9.26 19.90
C THR A 291 -20.07 9.54 20.15
N ALA A 292 -19.26 8.49 20.35
CA ALA A 292 -17.80 8.59 20.46
C ALA A 292 -17.11 8.96 19.14
N ALA A 293 -17.72 8.64 18.00
CA ALA A 293 -17.19 9.00 16.67
C ALA A 293 -17.35 10.51 16.39
N SER A 294 -18.42 11.14 16.89
CA SER A 294 -18.68 12.57 16.64
C SER A 294 -17.78 13.51 17.45
N ARG A 295 -17.27 13.08 18.62
CA ARG A 295 -16.36 13.92 19.45
C ARG A 295 -14.90 13.92 18.97
N ARG A 296 -14.48 12.96 18.11
CA ARG A 296 -13.11 12.94 17.55
C ARG A 296 -12.91 13.81 16.30
N VAL A 297 -13.99 14.34 15.73
CA VAL A 297 -13.92 15.22 14.54
C VAL A 297 -13.58 16.68 14.92
N ALA A 298 -13.61 17.04 16.21
CA ALA A 298 -13.47 18.44 16.67
C ALA A 298 -12.13 18.79 17.35
N SER A 299 -11.07 17.98 17.24
CA SER A 299 -9.76 18.33 17.80
C SER A 299 -8.66 18.31 16.75
N VAL A 300 -8.59 19.37 15.95
CA VAL A 300 -7.38 19.72 15.20
C VAL A 300 -6.33 20.24 16.20
N PRO A 301 -5.12 19.65 16.29
CA PRO A 301 -4.06 20.25 17.07
C PRO A 301 -3.59 21.52 16.36
N GLN A 302 -3.83 22.69 16.94
CA GLN A 302 -3.38 24.01 16.46
C GLN A 302 -1.83 24.19 16.43
N GLY A 303 -1.04 23.13 16.61
CA GLY A 303 0.41 23.18 16.76
C GLY A 303 1.24 23.14 15.46
N LEU A 304 0.63 22.96 14.28
CA LEU A 304 1.37 22.74 13.02
C LEU A 304 1.34 23.91 12.02
N LEU A 305 0.73 25.05 12.39
CA LEU A 305 0.64 26.24 11.52
C LEU A 305 1.59 27.40 11.89
N ARG A 306 2.52 27.22 12.85
CA ARG A 306 3.36 28.34 13.34
C ARG A 306 4.85 28.30 13.01
N SER A 307 5.35 27.39 12.16
CA SER A 307 6.78 27.37 11.79
C SER A 307 7.10 27.74 10.33
N SER A 308 6.18 28.37 9.60
CA SER A 308 6.43 28.83 8.21
C SER A 308 6.42 30.34 8.04
N ILE A 309 6.63 31.10 9.12
CA ILE A 309 6.92 32.54 9.07
C ILE A 309 8.10 32.80 10.01
N ARG A 310 9.32 32.53 9.54
CA ARG A 310 10.55 33.31 9.80
C ARG A 310 11.75 32.60 9.19
N ASN A 311 12.49 33.39 8.43
CA ASN A 311 13.79 33.18 7.77
C ASN A 311 13.76 32.46 6.43
#